data_AF-A0A7K1GRT7-F1
#
_entry.id   AF-A0A7K1GRT7-F1
#
_cell.length_a   1.000
_cell.length_b   1.000
_cell.length_c   1.000
_cell.angle_alpha   90.00
_cell.angle_beta   90.00
_cell.angle_gamma   90.00
#
_symmetry.space_group_name_H-M   'P 1'
#
loop_
_entity.id
_entity.type
_entity.pdbx_description
1 polymer ?
#
loop_
_entity_poly.entity_id
_entity_poly.type
_entity_poly.pdbx_seq_one_letter_code
_entity_poly.pdbx_strand_id
1 'polypeptide(L)'
;MTVITLILLPILRSCNGNNPSESATTATTIDPAFNTIAPSSGVVSDEESPAPIILSGPAPIVQDGSAQIAYPATETSGLQLIASFSNFDNAPDVVCFIPSAPFGITLTIKNINNGRTTNCTNVYRETMPAGATALLHTKVFERVSNLVDAPIPVNVTW
;
A
#
# COMPACT_ATOMS: atom_id res chain seq x y z
N MET A 1 -22.72 24.77 53.62
CA MET A 1 -22.11 25.51 52.49
C MET A 1 -22.17 24.60 51.27
N THR A 2 -23.14 24.83 50.41
CA THR A 2 -23.40 24.06 49.18
C THR A 2 -22.54 24.62 48.06
N VAL A 3 -21.65 23.81 47.49
CA VAL A 3 -20.83 24.17 46.32
C VAL A 3 -21.56 23.67 45.08
N ILE A 4 -22.08 24.59 44.26
CA ILE A 4 -22.71 24.31 42.97
C ILE A 4 -21.63 24.53 41.90
N THR A 5 -21.16 23.46 41.28
CA THR A 5 -20.17 23.52 40.20
C THR A 5 -20.89 23.55 38.85
N LEU A 6 -20.80 24.67 38.13
CA LEU A 6 -21.30 24.81 36.76
C LEU A 6 -20.40 24.05 35.78
N ILE A 7 -20.97 23.13 35.00
CA ILE A 7 -20.28 22.46 33.88
C ILE A 7 -20.56 23.28 32.61
N LEU A 8 -19.55 23.93 32.05
CA LEU A 8 -19.60 24.49 30.70
C LEU A 8 -19.21 23.40 29.68
N LEU A 9 -20.16 22.92 28.88
CA LEU A 9 -19.89 22.12 27.68
C LEU A 9 -19.64 23.04 26.47
N PRO A 10 -18.50 22.95 25.77
CA PRO A 10 -18.39 23.56 24.45
C PRO A 10 -19.16 22.72 23.40
N ILE A 11 -20.23 23.30 22.86
CA ILE A 11 -20.98 22.76 21.72
C ILE A 11 -20.16 23.03 20.45
N LEU A 12 -19.40 22.04 19.98
CA LEU A 12 -18.77 22.10 18.66
C LEU A 12 -19.83 21.78 17.59
N ARG A 13 -20.19 22.82 16.82
CA ARG A 13 -21.12 22.77 15.68
C ARG A 13 -20.50 21.99 14.50
N SER A 14 -21.25 21.01 14.02
CA SER A 14 -21.03 20.37 12.72
C SER A 14 -21.44 21.34 11.60
N CYS A 15 -20.49 21.81 10.80
CA CYS A 15 -20.77 22.52 9.55
C CYS A 15 -20.97 21.49 8.45
N ASN A 16 -22.24 21.21 8.18
CA ASN A 16 -22.71 20.40 7.07
C ASN A 16 -22.55 21.19 5.77
N GLY A 17 -21.43 21.00 5.07
CA GLY A 17 -21.22 21.52 3.73
C GLY A 17 -21.95 20.66 2.69
N ASN A 18 -23.25 20.87 2.53
CA ASN A 18 -23.95 20.42 1.34
C ASN A 18 -23.48 21.28 0.17
N ASN A 19 -22.78 20.69 -0.79
CA ASN A 19 -22.79 21.19 -2.16
C ASN A 19 -22.93 20.01 -3.14
N PRO A 20 -23.73 20.21 -4.20
CA PRO A 20 -24.39 19.14 -4.94
C PRO A 20 -23.46 18.30 -5.81
N SER A 21 -23.87 17.05 -5.98
CA SER A 21 -23.40 16.09 -6.97
C SER A 21 -23.58 16.65 -8.39
N GLU A 22 -22.48 16.86 -9.10
CA GLU A 22 -22.48 16.92 -10.56
C GLU A 22 -22.16 15.53 -11.10
N SER A 23 -23.21 14.74 -11.32
CA SER A 23 -23.16 13.62 -12.27
C SER A 23 -23.24 14.19 -13.68
N ALA A 24 -22.11 14.28 -14.37
CA ALA A 24 -22.09 14.40 -15.82
C ALA A 24 -21.98 13.00 -16.43
N THR A 25 -23.15 12.38 -16.61
CA THR A 25 -23.33 11.26 -17.55
C THR A 25 -23.36 11.86 -18.96
N THR A 26 -22.27 11.72 -19.70
CA THR A 26 -22.30 11.89 -21.16
C THR A 26 -22.05 10.53 -21.79
N ALA A 27 -23.15 9.86 -22.12
CA ALA A 27 -23.14 8.74 -23.04
C ALA A 27 -22.82 9.31 -24.44
N THR A 28 -21.65 8.94 -24.97
CA THR A 28 -21.38 9.07 -26.40
C THR A 28 -21.12 7.68 -26.94
N THR A 29 -22.18 7.11 -27.51
CA THR A 29 -22.18 5.97 -28.42
C THR A 29 -21.19 6.24 -29.55
N ILE A 30 -20.08 5.51 -29.59
CA ILE A 30 -19.29 5.32 -30.82
C ILE A 30 -19.57 3.90 -31.31
N ASP A 31 -20.56 3.84 -32.20
CA ASP A 31 -20.87 2.70 -33.07
C ASP A 31 -19.62 2.42 -33.94
N PRO A 32 -19.24 1.14 -34.16
CA PRO A 32 -18.03 0.81 -34.90
C PRO A 32 -18.29 1.05 -36.39
N ALA A 33 -17.80 2.18 -36.90
CA ALA A 33 -17.73 2.41 -38.34
C ALA A 33 -16.74 1.42 -38.96
N PHE A 34 -17.30 0.29 -39.40
CA PHE A 34 -16.71 -0.69 -40.29
C PHE A 34 -16.31 0.02 -41.59
N ASN A 35 -15.03 0.39 -41.73
CA ASN A 35 -14.49 0.90 -42.99
C ASN A 35 -14.32 -0.28 -43.96
N THR A 36 -15.41 -0.71 -44.59
CA THR A 36 -15.37 -1.55 -45.79
C THR A 36 -14.94 -0.69 -46.97
N ILE A 37 -13.64 -0.67 -47.26
CA ILE A 37 -13.14 -0.14 -48.53
C ILE A 37 -13.44 -1.20 -49.60
N ALA A 38 -14.44 -0.92 -50.43
CA ALA A 38 -14.71 -1.71 -51.63
C ALA A 38 -13.53 -1.53 -52.62
N PRO A 39 -12.97 -2.61 -53.19
CA PRO A 39 -11.93 -2.48 -54.20
C PRO A 39 -12.53 -1.92 -55.50
N SER A 40 -12.00 -0.79 -55.95
CA SER A 40 -12.22 -0.27 -57.29
C SER A 40 -11.63 -1.26 -58.30
N SER A 41 -12.48 -1.93 -59.07
CA SER A 41 -12.08 -2.71 -60.25
C SER A 41 -11.50 -1.80 -61.32
N GLY A 42 -10.19 -1.58 -61.27
CA GLY A 42 -9.37 -1.16 -62.40
C GLY A 42 -8.52 -2.35 -62.82
N VAL A 43 -8.96 -3.09 -63.83
CA VAL A 43 -8.10 -4.08 -64.51
C VAL A 43 -7.10 -3.30 -65.35
N VAL A 44 -5.86 -3.25 -64.90
CA VAL A 44 -4.70 -2.97 -65.74
C VAL A 44 -3.89 -4.27 -65.74
N SER A 45 -3.95 -4.97 -66.87
CA SER A 45 -3.10 -6.13 -67.12
C SER A 45 -1.71 -5.68 -67.53
N ASP A 46 -0.75 -6.54 -67.17
CA ASP A 46 0.64 -6.63 -67.63
C ASP A 46 1.63 -5.66 -67.00
N GLU A 47 2.02 -5.96 -65.76
CA GLU A 47 3.42 -6.09 -65.36
C GLU A 47 3.46 -7.19 -64.29
N GLU A 48 4.27 -8.24 -64.51
CA GLU A 48 4.49 -9.31 -63.53
C GLU A 48 5.04 -8.70 -62.23
N SER A 49 4.16 -8.49 -61.25
CA SER A 49 4.57 -8.02 -59.92
C SER A 49 5.52 -9.06 -59.34
N PRO A 50 6.78 -8.71 -59.01
CA PRO A 50 7.70 -9.68 -58.43
C PRO A 50 7.08 -10.24 -57.16
N ALA A 51 7.13 -11.56 -57.00
CA ALA A 51 6.66 -12.22 -55.79
C ALA A 51 7.34 -11.60 -54.56
N PRO A 52 6.63 -11.43 -53.43
CA PRO A 52 7.18 -10.80 -52.24
C PRO A 52 8.43 -11.57 -51.77
N ILE A 53 9.58 -10.89 -51.77
CA ILE A 53 10.83 -11.43 -51.25
C ILE A 53 10.78 -11.29 -49.73
N ILE A 54 10.58 -12.41 -49.03
CA ILE A 54 10.79 -12.50 -47.60
C ILE A 54 12.30 -12.55 -47.37
N LEU A 55 12.91 -11.45 -46.94
CA LEU A 55 14.28 -11.49 -46.41
C LEU A 55 14.24 -12.35 -45.14
N SER A 56 14.73 -13.57 -45.25
CA SER A 56 14.92 -14.48 -44.12
C SER A 56 15.93 -13.86 -43.16
N GLY A 57 15.43 -13.12 -42.17
CA GLY A 57 16.22 -12.68 -41.03
C GLY A 57 16.66 -13.89 -40.20
N PRO A 58 17.75 -13.78 -39.42
CA PRO A 58 18.15 -14.82 -38.48
C PRO A 58 16.97 -15.25 -37.60
N ALA A 59 16.86 -16.54 -37.31
CA ALA A 59 15.81 -17.07 -36.46
C ALA A 59 15.77 -16.31 -35.12
N PRO A 60 14.57 -15.99 -34.58
CA PRO A 60 14.46 -15.36 -33.28
C PRO A 60 15.17 -16.21 -32.25
N ILE A 61 16.03 -15.58 -31.45
CA ILE A 61 16.65 -16.24 -30.29
C ILE A 61 15.51 -16.50 -29.31
N VAL A 62 15.12 -17.76 -29.14
CA VAL A 62 14.15 -18.14 -28.11
C VAL A 62 14.85 -17.94 -26.77
N GLN A 63 14.57 -16.84 -26.09
CA GLN A 63 14.98 -16.67 -24.69
C GLN A 63 14.17 -17.64 -23.84
N ASP A 64 14.76 -18.79 -23.51
CA ASP A 64 14.29 -19.71 -22.47
C ASP A 64 14.57 -19.15 -21.06
N GLY A 65 14.24 -17.87 -20.88
CA GLY A 65 14.41 -17.18 -19.61
C GLY A 65 13.15 -17.33 -18.79
N SER A 66 13.10 -18.28 -17.87
CA SER A 66 12.07 -18.28 -16.83
C SER A 66 12.28 -17.06 -15.95
N ALA A 67 11.47 -16.01 -16.14
CA ALA A 67 11.46 -14.87 -15.24
C ALA A 67 10.93 -15.34 -13.87
N GLN A 68 11.77 -15.26 -12.84
CA GLN A 68 11.35 -15.59 -11.48
C GLN A 68 10.42 -14.48 -10.97
N ILE A 69 9.14 -14.83 -10.76
CA ILE A 69 8.17 -13.96 -10.12
C ILE A 69 8.27 -14.20 -8.61
N ALA A 70 8.76 -13.21 -7.86
CA ALA A 70 8.79 -13.27 -6.40
C ALA A 70 7.37 -13.04 -5.86
N TYR A 71 6.80 -14.05 -5.20
CA TYR A 71 5.59 -13.89 -4.40
C TYR A 71 5.96 -13.40 -2.99
N PRO A 72 5.20 -12.46 -2.40
CA PRO A 72 5.45 -12.02 -1.04
C PRO A 72 5.27 -13.20 -0.07
N ALA A 73 6.18 -13.31 0.90
CA ALA A 73 6.14 -14.37 1.90
C ALA A 73 4.86 -14.24 2.76
N THR A 74 4.16 -15.36 2.95
CA THR A 74 3.12 -15.45 3.97
C THR A 74 3.78 -15.80 5.29
N GLU A 75 3.82 -14.84 6.22
CA GLU A 75 4.38 -15.08 7.55
C GLU A 75 3.39 -15.91 8.38
N THR A 76 3.67 -17.21 8.55
CA THR A 76 2.79 -18.15 9.26
C THR A 76 2.98 -18.16 10.78
N SER A 77 4.02 -17.48 11.29
CA SER A 77 4.36 -17.44 12.71
C SER A 77 4.47 -16.00 13.20
N GLY A 78 3.84 -15.70 14.34
CA GLY A 78 3.88 -14.39 14.97
C GLY A 78 2.49 -13.77 15.12
N LEU A 79 2.45 -12.65 15.82
CA LEU A 79 1.25 -11.87 16.04
C LEU A 79 1.21 -10.70 15.06
N GLN A 80 0.19 -10.66 14.21
CA GLN A 80 -0.03 -9.54 13.29
C GLN A 80 -0.70 -8.38 14.02
N LEU A 81 -0.09 -7.20 13.94
CA LEU A 81 -0.50 -5.99 14.64
C LEU A 81 -0.41 -4.78 13.71
N ILE A 82 -1.05 -3.68 14.12
CA ILE A 82 -0.96 -2.40 13.46
C ILE A 82 -0.01 -1.53 14.29
N ALA A 83 1.18 -1.29 13.77
CA ALA A 83 2.20 -0.48 14.43
C ALA A 83 2.10 0.99 14.03
N SER A 84 2.12 1.86 15.03
CA SER A 84 2.41 3.29 14.87
C SER A 84 3.69 3.64 15.62
N PHE A 85 4.10 4.91 15.57
CA PHE A 85 5.30 5.39 16.24
C PHE A 85 4.98 6.50 17.24
N SER A 86 5.84 6.64 18.23
CA SER A 86 5.93 7.85 19.04
C SER A 86 7.30 7.93 19.72
N ASN A 87 7.66 9.10 20.22
CA ASN A 87 8.81 9.24 21.09
C ASN A 87 8.51 8.64 22.47
N PHE A 88 9.46 7.92 23.07
CA PHE A 88 9.33 7.41 24.45
C PHE A 88 10.21 8.26 25.37
N ASP A 89 9.59 9.04 26.24
CA ASP A 89 10.32 9.93 27.14
C ASP A 89 11.17 9.11 28.13
N ASN A 90 12.45 9.47 28.27
CA ASN A 90 13.42 8.81 29.14
C ASN A 90 13.65 7.30 28.88
N ALA A 91 13.27 6.79 27.71
CA ALA A 91 13.53 5.40 27.34
C ALA A 91 14.63 5.30 26.28
N PRO A 92 15.34 4.15 26.19
CA PRO A 92 16.28 3.91 25.10
C PRO A 92 15.61 3.94 23.72
N ASP A 93 16.36 4.34 22.68
CA ASP A 93 15.88 4.41 21.29
C ASP A 93 15.50 3.05 20.64
N VAL A 94 15.50 1.97 21.43
CA VAL A 94 15.26 0.58 21.01
C VAL A 94 14.04 -0.04 21.69
N VAL A 95 13.15 0.77 22.26
CA VAL A 95 11.95 0.27 22.95
C VAL A 95 10.72 0.24 22.05
N CYS A 96 9.75 -0.58 22.44
CA CYS A 96 8.41 -0.63 21.85
C CYS A 96 7.40 -0.99 22.93
N PHE A 97 6.12 -0.71 22.70
CA PHE A 97 5.02 -1.12 23.56
C PHE A 97 4.03 -1.94 22.76
N ILE A 98 3.88 -3.20 23.17
CA ILE A 98 2.97 -4.18 22.60
C ILE A 98 2.26 -4.88 23.77
N PRO A 99 0.99 -4.56 24.05
CA PRO A 99 0.28 -5.06 25.24
C PRO A 99 0.03 -6.57 25.21
N SER A 100 0.06 -7.19 24.03
CA SER A 100 -0.13 -8.63 23.84
C SER A 100 1.14 -9.45 24.01
N ALA A 101 2.32 -8.81 24.10
CA ALA A 101 3.60 -9.48 24.27
C ALA A 101 4.11 -9.32 25.72
N PRO A 102 4.93 -10.25 26.24
CA PRO A 102 5.55 -10.10 27.56
C PRO A 102 6.41 -8.83 27.64
N PHE A 103 6.45 -8.19 28.81
CA PHE A 103 7.29 -7.01 29.04
C PHE A 103 8.72 -7.42 29.42
N GLY A 104 9.69 -6.57 29.07
CA GLY A 104 11.11 -6.75 29.38
C GLY A 104 11.86 -7.71 28.45
N ILE A 105 11.20 -8.26 27.43
CA ILE A 105 11.84 -9.13 26.43
C ILE A 105 12.09 -8.40 25.11
N THR A 106 13.04 -8.91 24.33
CA THR A 106 13.30 -8.41 22.97
C THR A 106 12.33 -9.06 22.00
N LEU A 107 11.54 -8.22 21.34
CA LEU A 107 10.63 -8.59 20.26
C LEU A 107 11.30 -8.34 18.91
N THR A 108 11.00 -9.19 17.95
CA THR A 108 11.33 -9.00 16.54
C THR A 108 10.09 -8.50 15.81
N ILE A 109 10.22 -7.32 15.18
CA ILE A 109 9.16 -6.62 14.46
C ILE A 109 9.49 -6.67 12.97
N LYS A 110 8.59 -7.25 12.17
CA LYS A 110 8.71 -7.32 10.72
C LYS A 110 7.58 -6.55 10.05
N ASN A 111 7.90 -5.61 9.19
CA ASN A 111 6.92 -4.91 8.36
C ASN A 111 6.41 -5.86 7.27
N ILE A 112 5.10 -6.08 7.21
CA ILE A 112 4.48 -7.01 6.28
C ILE A 112 4.53 -6.47 4.84
N ASN A 113 4.50 -5.14 4.66
CA ASN A 113 4.46 -4.52 3.34
C ASN A 113 5.80 -4.60 2.59
N ASN A 114 6.94 -4.52 3.30
CA ASN A 114 8.26 -4.43 2.69
C ASN A 114 9.26 -5.50 3.18
N GLY A 115 8.88 -6.33 4.14
CA GLY A 115 9.71 -7.40 4.71
C GLY A 115 10.84 -6.94 5.64
N ARG A 116 11.00 -5.62 5.89
CA ARG A 116 12.05 -5.10 6.78
C ARG A 116 11.81 -5.52 8.21
N THR A 117 12.88 -5.89 8.91
CA THR A 117 12.82 -6.42 10.27
C THR A 117 13.70 -5.60 11.20
N THR A 118 13.25 -5.40 12.44
CA THR A 118 14.03 -4.77 13.51
C THR A 118 13.72 -5.41 14.85
N ASN A 119 14.57 -5.17 15.85
CA ASN A 119 14.37 -5.66 17.21
C ASN A 119 14.08 -4.50 18.16
N CYS A 120 13.19 -4.72 19.12
CA CYS A 120 12.88 -3.75 20.16
C CYS A 120 12.57 -4.43 21.49
N THR A 121 12.86 -3.78 22.61
CA THR A 121 12.48 -4.30 23.93
C THR A 121 11.08 -3.83 24.29
N ASN A 122 10.21 -4.76 24.68
CA ASN A 122 8.85 -4.42 25.07
C ASN A 122 8.83 -3.73 26.44
N VAL A 123 8.33 -2.51 26.49
CA VAL A 123 8.18 -1.70 27.71
C VAL A 123 6.73 -1.27 27.85
N TYR A 124 6.29 -1.09 29.10
CA TYR A 124 4.92 -0.65 29.36
C TYR A 124 4.70 0.81 28.96
N ARG A 125 3.48 1.11 28.49
CA ARG A 125 3.00 2.48 28.26
C ARG A 125 1.51 2.58 28.54
N GLU A 126 1.09 3.74 29.06
CA GLU A 126 -0.32 3.99 29.40
C GLU A 126 -1.18 4.39 28.19
N THR A 127 -0.56 5.01 27.19
CA THR A 127 -1.27 5.61 26.04
C THR A 127 -0.85 4.97 24.72
N MET A 128 -1.84 4.69 23.88
CA MET A 128 -1.68 4.18 22.53
C MET A 128 -2.54 5.01 21.56
N PRO A 129 -2.00 5.40 20.38
CA PRO A 129 -2.78 6.10 19.36
C PRO A 129 -3.99 5.26 18.90
N ALA A 130 -5.11 5.91 18.59
CA ALA A 130 -6.28 5.23 18.07
C ALA A 130 -5.95 4.48 16.77
N GLY A 131 -6.41 3.22 16.66
CA GLY A 131 -6.18 2.36 15.49
C GLY A 131 -4.83 1.66 15.46
N ALA A 132 -3.91 1.95 16.38
CA ALA A 132 -2.69 1.17 16.57
C ALA A 132 -2.89 0.10 17.65
N THR A 133 -2.27 -1.07 17.47
CA THR A 133 -2.19 -2.15 18.46
C THR A 133 -0.75 -2.43 18.91
N ALA A 134 0.22 -1.79 18.25
CA ALA A 134 1.62 -1.76 18.63
C ALA A 134 2.15 -0.31 18.51
N LEU A 135 3.05 0.06 19.41
CA LEU A 135 3.66 1.37 19.42
C LEU A 135 5.17 1.22 19.44
N LEU A 136 5.85 1.68 18.39
CA LEU A 136 7.31 1.60 18.28
C LEU A 136 7.92 2.95 18.65
N HIS A 137 9.14 2.93 19.21
CA HIS A 137 9.93 4.16 19.28
C HIS A 137 10.16 4.71 17.88
N THR A 138 10.17 6.04 17.70
CA THR A 138 10.38 6.67 16.37
C THR A 138 11.60 6.10 15.65
N LYS A 139 12.73 5.90 16.36
CA LYS A 139 13.95 5.31 15.79
C LYS A 139 13.81 3.83 15.39
N VAL A 140 12.98 3.07 16.09
CA VAL A 140 12.67 1.68 15.73
C VAL A 140 11.78 1.66 14.48
N PHE A 141 10.79 2.55 14.42
CA PHE A 141 9.88 2.66 13.29
C PHE A 141 10.62 3.06 12.00
N GLU A 142 11.52 4.04 12.05
CA GLU A 142 12.35 4.49 10.92
C GLU A 142 13.20 3.36 10.31
N ARG A 143 13.54 2.32 11.10
CA ARG A 143 14.28 1.15 10.60
C ARG A 143 13.40 0.20 9.78
N VAL A 144 12.09 0.18 10.02
CA VAL A 144 11.13 -0.71 9.34
C VAL A 144 10.29 -0.01 8.28
N SER A 145 10.03 1.29 8.39
CA SER A 145 9.26 2.09 7.41
C SER A 145 9.54 3.58 7.53
N ASN A 146 8.96 4.39 6.62
CA ASN A 146 8.95 5.84 6.73
C ASN A 146 7.79 6.31 7.61
N LEU A 147 7.98 7.37 8.38
CA LEU A 147 6.99 7.91 9.32
C LEU A 147 5.65 8.27 8.65
N VAL A 148 5.69 8.68 7.38
CA VAL A 148 4.49 9.02 6.59
C VAL A 148 3.59 7.82 6.28
N ASP A 149 4.13 6.60 6.37
CA ASP A 149 3.38 5.37 6.11
C ASP A 149 2.61 4.88 7.35
N ALA A 150 2.78 5.54 8.50
CA ALA A 150 2.13 5.12 9.73
C ALA A 150 0.61 5.38 9.68
N PRO A 151 -0.20 4.45 10.20
CA PRO A 151 0.16 3.17 10.81
C PRO A 151 0.39 2.03 9.78
N ILE A 152 1.32 1.12 10.07
CA ILE A 152 1.69 -0.01 9.18
C ILE A 152 1.33 -1.39 9.76
N PRO A 153 1.00 -2.39 8.92
CA PRO A 153 0.87 -3.77 9.36
C PRO A 153 2.25 -4.38 9.64
N VAL A 154 2.41 -4.96 10.83
CA VAL A 154 3.63 -5.66 11.26
C VAL A 154 3.32 -7.04 11.79
N ASN A 155 4.28 -7.95 11.67
CA ASN A 155 4.29 -9.24 12.32
C ASN A 155 5.31 -9.22 13.47
N VAL A 156 4.92 -9.73 14.63
CA VAL A 156 5.71 -9.67 15.86
C VAL A 156 5.98 -11.07 16.41
N THR A 157 7.24 -11.36 16.71
CA THR A 157 7.70 -12.63 17.28
C THR A 157 8.64 -12.39 18.47
N TRP A 158 8.78 -13.38 19.34
CA TRP A 158 9.68 -13.35 20.51
C TRP A 158 10.18 -14.75 20.86
#